data_AF-A0A6J8BLH5-F1
#
_entry.id   AF-A0A6J8BLH5-F1
#
_cell.length_a   1.000
_cell.length_b   1.000
_cell.length_c   1.000
_cell.angle_alpha   90.00
_cell.angle_beta   90.00
_cell.angle_gamma   90.00
#
_symmetry.space_group_name_H-M   'P 1'
#
loop_
_entity.id
_entity.type
_entity.pdbx_description
1 polymer ?
#
loop_
_entity_poly.entity_id
_entity_poly.type
_entity_poly.pdbx_seq_one_letter_code
_entity_poly.pdbx_strand_id
1 'polypeptide(L)'
;MTLGRQMYPSKSDFFLRKFEEATSRPIGFLLVDLKPRTTESSRLRTDVLQMGNGVITSEEMEGHDSSESSRLRTDVLQTDNGVFTSEEMEGQDSSDTESTTSDIMYDREDLIACRDCRLVLAHYRGLEDHNCRKKSIRLPMSGQALEGILRGTSATVFCADDLSAYVSDRPKTYVVNTDNCNQKGNHWVAFHFPISGPPEFFYSLGGAPETYQQHFRNVLIVNGPQYRFSRCQIQPDISETCGLYFAYYVKMRCQRIKMEDVVNDFSLVDLDANDRKLIALFSF
;
A
#
# COMPACT_ATOMS: atom_id res chain seq x y z
N MET A 1 -15.14 -19.12 24.52
CA MET A 1 -13.68 -19.32 24.56
C MET A 1 -13.03 -18.09 23.95
N THR A 2 -11.97 -17.54 24.56
CA THR A 2 -11.23 -16.39 24.00
C THR A 2 -10.08 -16.88 23.11
N LEU A 3 -9.69 -16.08 22.12
CA LEU A 3 -8.58 -16.39 21.20
C LEU A 3 -7.29 -16.76 21.97
N GLY A 4 -6.98 -16.03 23.04
CA GLY A 4 -5.83 -16.33 23.91
C GLY A 4 -5.85 -17.74 24.51
N ARG A 5 -7.02 -18.28 24.89
CA ARG A 5 -7.15 -19.67 25.37
C ARG A 5 -7.04 -20.71 24.26
N GLN A 6 -7.35 -20.34 23.01
CA GLN A 6 -7.20 -21.24 21.87
C GLN A 6 -5.73 -21.33 21.43
N MET A 7 -5.03 -20.20 21.43
CA MET A 7 -3.62 -20.13 21.05
C MET A 7 -2.68 -20.61 22.16
N TYR A 8 -3.04 -20.34 23.42
CA TYR A 8 -2.23 -20.64 24.60
C TYR A 8 -3.09 -21.28 25.70
N PRO A 9 -3.54 -22.54 25.55
CA PRO A 9 -4.47 -23.19 26.48
C PRO A 9 -4.03 -23.18 27.94
N SER A 10 -2.72 -23.25 28.19
CA SER A 10 -2.12 -23.25 29.53
C SER A 10 -1.34 -21.97 29.86
N LYS A 11 -1.34 -20.97 28.98
CA LYS A 11 -0.54 -19.73 29.12
C LYS A 11 -1.31 -18.48 28.65
N SER A 12 -2.60 -18.37 28.97
CA SER A 12 -3.41 -17.21 28.55
C SER A 12 -2.84 -15.87 29.01
N ASP A 13 -2.12 -15.85 30.13
CA ASP A 13 -1.49 -14.65 30.69
C ASP A 13 -0.37 -14.11 29.79
N PHE A 14 0.29 -14.96 29.01
CA PHE A 14 1.29 -14.53 28.03
C PHE A 14 0.66 -13.67 26.94
N PHE A 15 -0.51 -14.09 26.43
CA PHE A 15 -1.28 -13.33 25.45
C PHE A 15 -1.74 -11.99 26.03
N LEU A 16 -2.30 -11.99 27.25
CA LEU A 16 -2.78 -10.77 27.91
C LEU A 16 -1.63 -9.78 28.15
N ARG A 17 -0.47 -10.26 28.61
CA ARG A 17 0.71 -9.40 28.80
C ARG A 17 1.16 -8.74 27.50
N LYS A 18 1.21 -9.48 26.39
CA LYS A 18 1.57 -8.91 25.08
C LYS A 18 0.53 -7.94 24.55
N PHE A 19 -0.74 -8.18 24.86
CA PHE A 19 -1.82 -7.25 24.55
C PHE A 19 -1.74 -5.95 25.37
N GLU A 20 -1.49 -6.05 26.67
CA GLU A 20 -1.25 -4.89 27.55
C GLU A 20 -0.02 -4.11 27.11
N GLU A 21 1.08 -4.79 26.79
CA GLU A 21 2.30 -4.17 26.23
C GLU A 21 1.97 -3.40 24.95
N ALA A 22 1.25 -4.01 24.01
CA ALA A 22 0.82 -3.36 22.77
C ALA A 22 -0.09 -2.16 23.00
N THR A 23 -0.98 -2.21 24.00
CA THR A 23 -1.99 -1.17 24.23
C THR A 23 -1.55 -0.11 25.24
N SER A 24 -0.40 -0.30 25.90
CA SER A 24 0.19 0.66 26.84
C SER A 24 0.66 1.97 26.19
N ARG A 25 0.86 1.96 24.86
CA ARG A 25 1.30 3.12 24.07
C ARG A 25 0.15 3.71 23.25
N PRO A 26 0.12 5.04 23.02
CA PRO A 26 -0.80 5.63 22.05
C PRO A 26 -0.53 5.04 20.66
N ILE A 27 -1.57 4.45 20.04
CA ILE A 27 -1.47 3.84 18.70
C ILE A 27 -0.53 2.62 18.67
N GLY A 28 -0.61 1.75 19.68
CA GLY A 28 0.13 0.50 19.67
C GLY A 28 -0.65 -0.67 19.04
N PHE A 29 0.08 -1.65 18.51
CA PHE A 29 -0.47 -2.76 17.73
C PHE A 29 0.09 -4.09 18.23
N LEU A 30 -0.75 -5.12 18.24
CA LEU A 30 -0.37 -6.51 18.48
C LEU A 30 -0.59 -7.30 17.19
N LEU A 31 0.48 -7.74 16.55
CA LEU A 31 0.40 -8.68 15.43
C LEU A 31 0.24 -10.10 15.98
N VAL A 32 -0.78 -10.80 15.48
CA VAL A 32 -1.11 -12.18 15.87
C VAL A 32 -0.99 -13.08 14.64
N ASP A 33 0.04 -13.93 14.61
CA ASP A 33 0.22 -14.91 13.53
C ASP A 33 -0.50 -16.22 13.86
N LEU A 34 -1.46 -16.63 13.03
CA LEU A 34 -2.22 -17.86 13.25
C LEU A 34 -1.68 -19.06 12.45
N LYS A 35 -0.59 -18.91 11.70
CA LYS A 35 -0.01 -20.01 10.91
C LYS A 35 0.46 -21.15 11.84
N PRO A 36 0.17 -22.42 11.53
CA PRO A 36 0.57 -23.54 12.37
C PRO A 36 2.10 -23.69 12.54
N ARG A 37 2.87 -23.23 11.54
CA ARG A 37 4.34 -23.37 11.52
C ARG A 37 5.10 -22.24 12.24
N THR A 38 4.41 -21.18 12.66
CA THR A 38 5.07 -20.07 13.35
C THR A 38 5.40 -20.47 14.79
N THR A 39 6.66 -20.23 15.19
CA THR A 39 7.13 -20.51 16.56
C THR A 39 6.40 -19.68 17.60
N GLU A 40 6.31 -20.19 18.83
CA GLU A 40 5.55 -19.56 19.93
C GLU A 40 5.99 -18.11 20.20
N SER A 41 7.30 -17.85 20.13
CA SER A 41 7.92 -16.53 20.35
C SER A 41 7.66 -15.53 19.23
N SER A 42 7.48 -15.99 17.99
CA SER A 42 7.24 -15.14 16.82
C SER A 42 5.75 -14.87 16.56
N ARG A 43 4.87 -15.55 17.31
CA ARG A 43 3.43 -15.57 17.09
C ARG A 43 2.71 -14.29 17.55
N LEU A 44 3.25 -13.63 18.57
CA LEU A 44 2.76 -12.36 19.12
C LEU A 44 3.86 -11.32 19.04
N ARG A 45 3.69 -10.30 18.21
CA ARG A 45 4.70 -9.24 18.02
C ARG A 45 4.10 -7.87 18.29
N THR A 46 4.78 -7.11 19.15
CA THR A 46 4.54 -5.68 19.37
C THR A 46 5.44 -4.87 18.44
N ASP A 47 5.15 -3.57 18.28
CA ASP A 47 6.00 -2.61 17.56
C ASP A 47 6.34 -2.92 16.09
N VAL A 48 5.58 -3.79 15.44
CA VAL A 48 5.80 -4.17 14.03
C VAL A 48 5.70 -3.01 13.03
N LEU A 49 5.18 -1.86 13.46
CA LEU A 49 5.00 -0.66 12.63
C LEU A 49 6.05 0.43 12.91
N GLN A 50 6.95 0.27 13.89
CA GLN A 50 7.98 1.28 14.24
C GLN A 50 9.19 1.24 13.29
N MET A 51 8.96 1.26 11.98
CA MET A 51 10.04 1.48 11.01
C MET A 51 10.05 2.96 10.62
N GLY A 52 10.96 3.73 11.22
CA GLY A 52 11.13 5.15 10.86
C GLY A 52 12.28 5.89 11.52
N ASN A 53 12.65 5.57 12.76
CA ASN A 53 13.79 6.23 13.44
C ASN A 53 14.78 5.16 13.90
N GLY A 54 15.85 4.95 13.15
CA GLY A 54 16.86 3.95 13.46
C GLY A 54 17.71 4.29 14.69
N VAL A 55 17.92 3.32 15.57
CA VAL A 55 19.20 2.97 16.22
C VAL A 55 19.15 1.45 16.46
N ILE A 56 20.04 0.69 15.83
CA ILE A 56 20.31 -0.69 16.24
C ILE A 56 21.26 -0.58 17.42
N THR A 57 20.76 -0.79 18.63
CA THR A 57 21.62 -0.98 19.81
C THR A 57 22.12 -2.41 19.79
N SER A 58 23.41 -2.58 19.52
CA SER A 58 24.16 -3.82 19.70
C SER A 58 24.40 -4.06 21.19
N GLU A 59 23.35 -4.42 21.93
CA GLU A 59 23.43 -4.83 23.33
C GLU A 59 22.49 -6.02 23.55
N GLU A 60 22.79 -7.15 22.90
CA GLU A 60 22.25 -8.46 23.30
C GLU A 60 23.00 -9.57 22.54
N MET A 61 24.30 -9.68 22.78
CA MET A 61 25.04 -10.93 22.56
C MET A 61 26.37 -10.89 23.34
N GLU A 62 26.27 -10.95 24.67
CA GLU A 62 27.34 -11.50 25.49
C GLU A 62 26.89 -12.86 26.04
N GLY A 63 27.69 -13.88 25.71
CA GLY A 63 27.54 -15.25 26.15
C GLY A 63 28.72 -16.08 25.68
N HIS A 64 29.83 -15.94 26.42
CA HIS A 64 30.95 -16.89 26.60
C HIS A 64 31.03 -18.12 25.66
N ASP A 65 32.17 -18.31 24.98
CA ASP A 65 33.22 -19.21 25.47
C ASP A 65 34.55 -18.98 24.72
N SER A 66 35.57 -19.51 25.36
CA SER A 66 36.98 -19.21 25.45
C SER A 66 37.91 -19.62 24.30
N SER A 67 39.11 -19.05 24.40
CA SER A 67 40.43 -19.64 24.17
C SER A 67 41.17 -19.35 22.85
N GLU A 68 42.31 -18.68 23.05
CA GLU A 68 43.64 -18.89 22.46
C GLU A 68 43.81 -18.85 20.93
N SER A 69 44.92 -18.41 20.36
CA SER A 69 46.07 -17.61 20.77
C SER A 69 46.89 -17.46 19.49
N SER A 70 47.29 -16.22 19.19
CA SER A 70 48.53 -15.81 18.51
C SER A 70 49.06 -16.60 17.29
N ARG A 71 49.29 -15.88 16.17
CA ARG A 71 50.62 -15.37 15.78
C ARG A 71 50.61 -14.65 14.41
N LEU A 72 51.34 -13.55 14.41
CA LEU A 72 51.76 -12.70 13.29
C LEU A 72 52.69 -13.46 12.32
N ARG A 73 52.60 -13.20 11.00
CA ARG A 73 53.58 -12.41 10.24
C ARG A 73 53.32 -12.42 8.73
N THR A 74 53.79 -11.31 8.15
CA THR A 74 53.81 -10.81 6.78
C THR A 74 54.74 -11.55 5.82
N ASP A 75 54.62 -11.12 4.54
CA ASP A 75 55.63 -11.12 3.45
C ASP A 75 55.71 -12.41 2.59
N VAL A 76 55.42 -12.43 1.27
CA VAL A 76 55.93 -11.70 0.07
C VAL A 76 56.80 -12.66 -0.79
N LEU A 77 56.61 -12.58 -2.12
CA LEU A 77 57.29 -13.26 -3.26
C LEU A 77 56.88 -14.72 -3.56
N GLN A 78 56.37 -15.08 -4.74
CA GLN A 78 56.86 -15.04 -6.14
C GLN A 78 57.41 -16.40 -6.60
N THR A 79 57.01 -16.77 -7.83
CA THR A 79 57.64 -17.67 -8.81
C THR A 79 57.39 -19.19 -8.78
N ASP A 80 56.77 -19.62 -9.89
CA ASP A 80 57.25 -20.58 -10.91
C ASP A 80 57.22 -22.12 -10.71
N ASN A 81 56.46 -22.72 -11.63
CA ASN A 81 56.78 -23.82 -12.56
C ASN A 81 57.01 -25.26 -12.06
N GLY A 82 56.32 -26.19 -12.76
CA GLY A 82 56.69 -27.61 -12.90
C GLY A 82 55.51 -28.56 -12.61
N VAL A 83 54.68 -29.02 -13.57
CA VAL A 83 54.90 -30.03 -14.64
C VAL A 83 54.90 -31.49 -14.13
N PHE A 84 53.94 -32.27 -14.70
CA PHE A 84 53.82 -33.74 -14.88
C PHE A 84 53.23 -34.62 -13.74
N THR A 85 51.99 -35.11 -13.90
CA THR A 85 51.49 -36.45 -14.37
C THR A 85 51.43 -37.49 -13.24
N SER A 86 50.49 -38.43 -13.11
CA SER A 86 49.28 -38.91 -13.81
C SER A 86 48.64 -39.99 -12.88
N GLU A 87 47.45 -40.51 -13.22
CA GLU A 87 46.79 -41.72 -12.65
C GLU A 87 46.17 -41.55 -11.24
N GLU A 88 44.96 -41.99 -10.86
CA GLU A 88 43.90 -42.90 -11.35
C GLU A 88 42.59 -42.46 -10.61
N MET A 89 41.45 -42.34 -11.29
CA MET A 89 40.32 -43.29 -11.36
C MET A 89 39.28 -43.22 -10.23
N GLU A 90 38.00 -43.28 -10.64
CA GLU A 90 36.73 -43.39 -9.87
C GLU A 90 36.25 -42.08 -9.19
N GLY A 91 35.08 -41.48 -9.47
CA GLY A 91 33.82 -41.96 -10.04
C GLY A 91 32.74 -41.85 -8.95
N GLN A 92 31.98 -40.76 -8.88
CA GLN A 92 30.56 -40.77 -8.47
C GLN A 92 29.88 -39.39 -8.50
N ASP A 93 28.65 -39.44 -9.03
CA ASP A 93 27.58 -38.47 -9.03
C ASP A 93 27.35 -37.75 -7.68
N SER A 94 27.08 -36.45 -7.73
CA SER A 94 25.76 -35.90 -7.40
C SER A 94 25.79 -34.38 -7.46
N SER A 95 24.97 -33.85 -8.36
CA SER A 95 24.68 -32.43 -8.53
C SER A 95 23.50 -32.05 -7.64
N ASP A 96 23.76 -31.35 -6.54
CA ASP A 96 22.72 -30.62 -5.82
C ASP A 96 22.88 -29.12 -6.10
N THR A 97 22.01 -28.66 -6.99
CA THR A 97 21.63 -27.26 -7.20
C THR A 97 20.38 -27.05 -6.35
N GLU A 98 20.40 -26.10 -5.42
CA GLU A 98 19.24 -25.46 -4.78
C GLU A 98 19.80 -24.57 -3.65
N SER A 99 19.26 -23.42 -3.27
CA SER A 99 18.09 -22.67 -3.69
C SER A 99 18.30 -21.29 -3.08
N THR A 100 18.33 -20.24 -3.91
CA THR A 100 18.32 -18.85 -3.46
C THR A 100 16.98 -18.58 -2.77
N THR A 101 16.99 -18.44 -1.44
CA THR A 101 15.82 -18.03 -0.65
C THR A 101 15.44 -16.59 -1.01
N SER A 102 14.41 -16.43 -1.83
CA SER A 102 13.76 -15.14 -2.07
C SER A 102 12.83 -14.85 -0.89
N ASP A 103 13.19 -13.84 -0.11
CA ASP A 103 12.34 -13.28 0.94
C ASP A 103 11.09 -12.64 0.30
N ILE A 104 9.95 -13.25 0.54
CA ILE A 104 8.64 -12.72 0.16
C ILE A 104 8.18 -11.77 1.28
N MET A 105 8.33 -10.46 1.05
CA MET A 105 7.64 -9.41 1.82
C MET A 105 6.12 -9.57 1.64
N TYR A 106 5.39 -9.74 2.75
CA TYR A 106 3.93 -9.65 2.76
C TYR A 106 3.52 -8.24 3.21
N ASP A 107 2.68 -7.58 2.40
CA ASP A 107 2.24 -6.20 2.59
C ASP A 107 1.24 -6.04 3.76
N ARG A 108 1.41 -4.90 4.45
CA ARG A 108 0.49 -4.28 5.43
C ARG A 108 -0.73 -3.78 4.68
N GLU A 109 -1.96 -4.06 5.10
CA GLU A 109 -3.17 -3.21 4.90
C GLU A 109 -4.43 -4.02 5.27
N ASP A 110 -5.17 -3.62 6.33
CA ASP A 110 -6.61 -3.90 6.52
C ASP A 110 -7.13 -3.36 7.88
N LEU A 111 -6.82 -2.11 8.26
CA LEU A 111 -7.45 -1.45 9.42
C LEU A 111 -7.89 -0.03 9.04
N ILE A 112 -9.21 0.21 9.07
CA ILE A 112 -9.83 1.51 8.81
C ILE A 112 -10.42 2.04 10.13
N ALA A 113 -10.00 3.25 10.52
CA ALA A 113 -10.51 3.95 11.70
C ALA A 113 -11.48 5.05 11.29
N CYS A 114 -12.66 5.13 11.92
CA CYS A 114 -13.59 6.24 11.73
C CYS A 114 -13.04 7.49 12.42
N ARG A 115 -12.72 8.56 11.67
CA ARG A 115 -12.06 9.76 12.23
C ARG A 115 -12.95 10.67 13.07
N ASP A 116 -14.27 10.62 12.86
CA ASP A 116 -15.21 11.47 13.63
C ASP A 116 -15.39 10.99 15.08
N CYS A 117 -15.29 9.68 15.32
CA CYS A 117 -15.45 9.08 16.66
C CYS A 117 -14.20 8.33 17.16
N ARG A 118 -13.18 8.18 16.30
CA ARG A 118 -11.93 7.43 16.54
C ARG A 118 -12.07 5.93 16.79
N LEU A 119 -13.19 5.32 16.39
CA LEU A 119 -13.38 3.88 16.51
C LEU A 119 -12.59 3.14 15.40
N VAL A 120 -11.67 2.25 15.79
CA VAL A 120 -10.97 1.34 14.87
C VAL A 120 -11.83 0.08 14.73
N LEU A 121 -12.39 -0.13 13.54
CA LEU A 121 -13.24 -1.28 13.28
C LEU A 121 -12.43 -2.36 12.55
N ALA A 122 -12.22 -3.50 13.22
CA ALA A 122 -11.46 -4.63 12.69
C ALA A 122 -12.19 -5.41 11.57
N HIS A 123 -13.35 -4.92 11.11
CA HIS A 123 -14.15 -5.56 10.07
C HIS A 123 -15.04 -4.54 9.36
N TYR A 124 -15.07 -4.61 8.03
CA TYR A 124 -15.86 -3.73 7.15
C TYR A 124 -17.36 -3.65 7.53
N ARG A 125 -17.92 -4.73 8.12
CA ARG A 125 -19.34 -4.79 8.55
C ARG A 125 -19.70 -3.89 9.73
N GLY A 126 -18.73 -3.45 10.54
CA GLY A 126 -19.01 -2.55 11.66
C GLY A 126 -19.22 -1.08 11.27
N LEU A 127 -18.84 -0.70 10.05
CA LEU A 127 -18.98 0.67 9.54
C LEU A 127 -20.43 1.01 9.16
N GLU A 128 -21.23 0.01 8.78
CA GLU A 128 -22.64 0.23 8.39
C GLU A 128 -23.53 0.60 9.58
N ASP A 129 -23.24 0.08 10.78
CA ASP A 129 -23.99 0.35 12.02
C ASP A 129 -23.47 1.58 12.79
N HIS A 130 -22.29 2.09 12.47
CA HIS A 130 -21.68 3.21 13.19
C HIS A 130 -22.23 4.56 12.72
N ASN A 131 -23.38 4.96 13.26
CA ASN A 131 -24.07 6.21 12.94
C ASN A 131 -23.44 7.43 13.66
N CYS A 132 -22.21 7.79 13.28
CA CYS A 132 -21.65 9.10 13.63
C CYS A 132 -22.45 10.15 12.85
N ARG A 133 -23.02 11.14 13.56
CA ARG A 133 -23.98 12.11 13.03
C ARG A 133 -23.58 12.63 11.64
N LYS A 134 -24.21 12.10 10.59
CA LYS A 134 -24.23 12.67 9.25
C LYS A 134 -24.93 14.03 9.32
N LYS A 135 -24.21 15.09 9.73
CA LYS A 135 -24.59 16.46 9.33
C LYS A 135 -24.74 16.39 7.82
N SER A 136 -25.89 16.79 7.29
CA SER A 136 -26.22 16.87 5.86
C SER A 136 -24.98 17.15 5.00
N ILE A 137 -24.25 16.11 4.62
CA ILE A 137 -23.05 16.18 3.79
C ILE A 137 -23.60 16.56 2.43
N ARG A 138 -23.22 17.74 1.89
CA ARG A 138 -23.63 18.06 0.53
C ARG A 138 -22.98 16.99 -0.35
N LEU A 139 -23.77 16.47 -1.28
CA LEU A 139 -23.30 15.42 -2.15
C LEU A 139 -22.09 15.93 -2.94
N PRO A 140 -21.13 15.04 -3.25
CA PRO A 140 -20.05 15.40 -4.16
C PRO A 140 -20.63 15.91 -5.48
N MET A 141 -19.81 16.66 -6.22
CA MET A 141 -20.12 17.15 -7.56
C MET A 141 -20.79 16.04 -8.41
N SER A 142 -21.94 16.35 -9.03
CA SER A 142 -22.66 15.40 -9.86
C SER A 142 -21.88 15.05 -11.14
N GLY A 143 -22.14 13.90 -11.73
CA GLY A 143 -21.50 13.49 -13.00
C GLY A 143 -21.73 14.52 -14.11
N GLN A 144 -22.95 15.04 -14.24
CA GLN A 144 -23.28 16.08 -15.21
C GLN A 144 -22.49 17.38 -14.99
N ALA A 145 -22.29 17.79 -13.73
CA ALA A 145 -21.49 18.97 -13.43
C ALA A 145 -20.01 18.74 -13.80
N LEU A 146 -19.49 17.55 -13.49
CA LEU A 146 -18.12 17.16 -13.81
C LEU A 146 -17.89 17.06 -15.33
N GLU A 147 -18.81 16.47 -16.08
CA GLU A 147 -18.80 16.46 -17.55
C GLU A 147 -18.82 17.89 -18.12
N GLY A 148 -19.57 18.79 -17.49
CA GLY A 148 -19.58 20.21 -17.84
C GLY A 148 -18.18 20.84 -17.74
N ILE A 149 -17.47 20.59 -16.64
CA ILE A 149 -16.10 21.07 -16.41
C ILE A 149 -15.11 20.41 -17.38
N LEU A 150 -15.29 19.12 -17.67
CA LEU A 150 -14.41 18.33 -18.53
C LEU A 150 -14.69 18.52 -20.03
N ARG A 151 -15.64 19.39 -20.39
CA ARG A 151 -15.99 19.67 -21.79
C ARG A 151 -14.76 20.13 -22.57
N GLY A 152 -14.50 19.45 -23.70
CA GLY A 152 -13.34 19.71 -24.56
C GLY A 152 -12.08 18.91 -24.20
N THR A 153 -12.13 18.10 -23.15
CA THR A 153 -11.10 17.08 -22.88
C THR A 153 -11.46 15.76 -23.55
N SER A 154 -10.52 14.82 -23.60
CA SER A 154 -10.75 13.45 -24.10
C SER A 154 -11.23 12.48 -23.02
N ALA A 155 -11.53 12.96 -21.81
CA ALA A 155 -11.99 12.11 -20.72
C ALA A 155 -13.47 11.76 -20.86
N THR A 156 -13.84 10.57 -20.39
CA THR A 156 -15.23 10.12 -20.31
C THR A 156 -15.62 9.89 -18.85
N VAL A 157 -16.84 10.27 -18.48
CA VAL A 157 -17.36 10.07 -17.12
C VAL A 157 -18.23 8.82 -17.10
N PHE A 158 -18.01 7.93 -16.13
CA PHE A 158 -18.77 6.68 -15.96
C PHE A 158 -19.23 6.51 -14.51
N CYS A 159 -20.22 5.66 -14.30
CA CYS A 159 -20.46 5.02 -13.02
C CYS A 159 -19.60 3.74 -12.90
N ALA A 160 -19.54 3.13 -11.71
CA ALA A 160 -18.65 2.00 -11.47
C ALA A 160 -18.93 0.79 -12.38
N ASP A 161 -20.20 0.47 -12.63
CA ASP A 161 -20.66 -0.70 -13.39
C ASP A 161 -20.62 -0.51 -14.92
N ASP A 162 -20.46 0.72 -15.40
CA ASP A 162 -20.30 1.03 -16.83
C ASP A 162 -18.82 1.01 -17.30
N LEU A 163 -17.88 0.82 -16.38
CA LEU A 163 -16.45 0.83 -16.72
C LEU A 163 -16.06 -0.43 -17.51
N SER A 164 -15.70 -0.26 -18.79
CA SER A 164 -15.24 -1.35 -19.65
C SER A 164 -13.98 -2.04 -19.07
N ALA A 165 -13.97 -3.38 -19.12
CA ALA A 165 -12.84 -4.19 -18.68
C ALA A 165 -11.59 -3.99 -19.55
N TYR A 166 -11.75 -3.74 -20.86
CA TYR A 166 -10.66 -3.59 -21.82
C TYR A 166 -10.71 -2.24 -22.52
N VAL A 167 -9.54 -1.64 -22.75
CA VAL A 167 -9.37 -0.33 -23.39
C VAL A 167 -8.49 -0.48 -24.62
N SER A 168 -9.13 -0.45 -25.79
CA SER A 168 -8.47 -0.63 -27.09
C SER A 168 -7.79 0.63 -27.63
N ASP A 169 -8.35 1.80 -27.35
CA ASP A 169 -7.88 3.10 -27.83
C ASP A 169 -7.08 3.83 -26.75
N ARG A 170 -5.84 4.22 -27.05
CA ARG A 170 -4.94 4.92 -26.10
C ARG A 170 -4.33 6.17 -26.76
N PRO A 171 -4.15 7.28 -26.03
CA PRO A 171 -4.37 7.42 -24.59
C PRO A 171 -5.84 7.62 -24.25
N LYS A 172 -6.28 7.11 -23.11
CA LYS A 172 -7.67 7.21 -22.65
C LYS A 172 -7.73 7.58 -21.18
N THR A 173 -8.68 8.42 -20.82
CA THR A 173 -8.93 8.77 -19.42
C THR A 173 -10.40 8.57 -19.09
N TYR A 174 -10.66 7.90 -17.98
CA TYR A 174 -12.00 7.75 -17.42
C TYR A 174 -12.04 8.41 -16.06
N VAL A 175 -13.12 9.12 -15.77
CA VAL A 175 -13.45 9.56 -14.42
C VAL A 175 -14.67 8.76 -13.99
N VAL A 176 -14.53 7.97 -12.95
CA VAL A 176 -15.48 6.92 -12.61
C VAL A 176 -16.03 7.21 -11.24
N ASN A 177 -17.35 7.21 -11.11
CA ASN A 177 -17.99 7.23 -9.81
C ASN A 177 -17.72 5.90 -9.11
N THR A 178 -17.43 5.92 -7.81
CA THR A 178 -17.19 4.68 -7.04
C THR A 178 -18.46 3.84 -6.86
N ASP A 179 -19.63 4.47 -6.97
CA ASP A 179 -20.92 3.81 -6.90
C ASP A 179 -21.45 3.42 -8.29
N ASN A 180 -22.39 2.48 -8.29
CA ASN A 180 -23.09 2.06 -9.50
C ASN A 180 -24.05 3.14 -10.02
N CYS A 181 -24.43 3.05 -11.30
CA CYS A 181 -25.27 4.01 -12.01
C CYS A 181 -26.62 4.31 -11.34
N ASN A 182 -27.16 3.36 -10.58
CA ASN A 182 -28.43 3.51 -9.87
C ASN A 182 -28.30 4.14 -8.47
N GLN A 183 -27.11 4.56 -8.07
CA GLN A 183 -26.81 5.17 -6.78
C GLN A 183 -26.53 6.67 -6.91
N LYS A 184 -26.47 7.37 -5.77
CA LYS A 184 -26.31 8.82 -5.75
C LYS A 184 -24.90 9.29 -6.12
N GLY A 185 -23.92 8.39 -6.03
CA GLY A 185 -22.52 8.67 -6.26
C GLY A 185 -21.85 9.30 -5.03
N ASN A 186 -21.00 8.53 -4.36
CA ASN A 186 -20.33 8.92 -3.13
C ASN A 186 -18.95 9.54 -3.36
N HIS A 187 -18.24 9.08 -4.39
CA HIS A 187 -16.88 9.51 -4.64
C HIS A 187 -16.50 9.34 -6.11
N TRP A 188 -15.39 9.97 -6.51
CA TRP A 188 -14.86 9.90 -7.88
C TRP A 188 -13.45 9.29 -7.84
N VAL A 189 -13.07 8.58 -8.89
CA VAL A 189 -11.70 8.11 -9.13
C VAL A 189 -11.35 8.34 -10.60
N ALA A 190 -10.08 8.34 -10.96
CA ALA A 190 -9.68 8.40 -12.37
C ALA A 190 -8.83 7.20 -12.77
N PHE A 191 -9.08 6.71 -13.97
CA PHE A 191 -8.26 5.72 -14.67
C PHE A 191 -7.61 6.40 -15.86
N HIS A 192 -6.30 6.24 -16.04
CA HIS A 192 -5.61 6.74 -17.22
C HIS A 192 -4.81 5.61 -17.87
N PHE A 193 -5.05 5.41 -19.16
CA PHE A 193 -4.39 4.41 -19.98
C PHE A 193 -3.49 5.15 -20.97
N PRO A 194 -2.18 5.29 -20.68
CA PRO A 194 -1.27 6.02 -21.55
C PRO A 194 -1.01 5.26 -22.87
N ILE A 195 -0.48 5.96 -23.90
CA ILE A 195 -0.07 5.33 -25.17
C ILE A 195 0.94 4.21 -24.92
N SER A 196 1.87 4.45 -24.00
CA SER A 196 2.90 3.52 -23.58
C SER A 196 3.09 3.60 -22.07
N GLY A 197 3.41 2.47 -21.45
CA GLY A 197 3.57 2.34 -20.01
C GLY A 197 2.37 1.72 -19.30
N PRO A 198 2.47 1.57 -17.96
CA PRO A 198 1.42 0.95 -17.16
C PRO A 198 0.18 1.86 -17.04
N PRO A 199 -1.04 1.30 -16.94
CA PRO A 199 -2.23 2.05 -16.54
C PRO A 199 -2.03 2.75 -15.19
N GLU A 200 -2.70 3.87 -15.00
CA GLU A 200 -2.69 4.66 -13.77
C GLU A 200 -4.09 4.65 -13.14
N PHE A 201 -4.13 4.51 -11.81
CA PHE A 201 -5.30 4.73 -10.98
C PHE A 201 -5.03 5.92 -10.06
N PHE A 202 -5.82 6.97 -10.19
CA PHE A 202 -5.70 8.18 -9.41
C PHE A 202 -6.89 8.30 -8.46
N TYR A 203 -6.57 8.52 -7.19
CA TYR A 203 -7.53 8.76 -6.11
C TYR A 203 -6.93 9.81 -5.17
N SER A 204 -7.63 10.93 -5.01
CA SER A 204 -7.16 12.10 -4.24
C SER A 204 -6.99 11.86 -2.74
N LEU A 205 -7.58 10.80 -2.16
CA LEU A 205 -7.33 10.41 -0.77
C LEU A 205 -6.23 9.35 -0.61
N GLY A 206 -5.55 8.94 -1.69
CA GLY A 206 -4.33 8.12 -1.63
C GLY A 206 -4.53 6.62 -1.39
N GLY A 207 -5.71 6.07 -1.70
CA GLY A 207 -5.99 4.64 -1.57
C GLY A 207 -5.68 3.83 -2.84
N ALA A 208 -5.46 2.52 -2.65
CA ALA A 208 -5.32 1.55 -3.73
C ALA A 208 -6.69 1.24 -4.40
N PRO A 209 -6.73 0.80 -5.67
CA PRO A 209 -7.98 0.47 -6.35
C PRO A 209 -8.78 -0.65 -5.67
N GLU A 210 -8.11 -1.51 -4.90
CA GLU A 210 -8.70 -2.61 -4.11
C GLU A 210 -9.64 -2.13 -3.00
N THR A 211 -9.55 -0.86 -2.59
CA THR A 211 -10.36 -0.29 -1.51
C THR A 211 -11.84 -0.08 -1.89
N TYR A 212 -12.18 -0.26 -3.16
CA TYR A 212 -13.49 0.04 -3.73
C TYR A 212 -14.16 -1.22 -4.28
N GLN A 213 -14.44 -1.23 -5.59
CA GLN A 213 -15.03 -2.32 -6.30
C GLN A 213 -13.94 -3.30 -6.73
N GLN A 214 -14.16 -4.59 -6.49
CA GLN A 214 -13.18 -5.63 -6.82
C GLN A 214 -12.78 -5.61 -8.31
N HIS A 215 -13.67 -5.19 -9.22
CA HIS A 215 -13.37 -5.12 -10.65
C HIS A 215 -12.47 -3.95 -11.05
N PHE A 216 -12.30 -2.90 -10.24
CA PHE A 216 -11.42 -1.77 -10.57
C PHE A 216 -9.97 -2.24 -10.78
N ARG A 217 -9.49 -3.10 -9.88
CA ARG A 217 -8.19 -3.75 -10.01
C ARG A 217 -8.10 -4.60 -11.29
N ASN A 218 -9.16 -5.35 -11.60
CA ASN A 218 -9.19 -6.23 -12.77
C ASN A 218 -9.10 -5.43 -14.07
N VAL A 219 -9.78 -4.27 -14.16
CA VAL A 219 -9.67 -3.36 -15.31
C VAL A 219 -8.21 -2.95 -15.53
N LEU A 220 -7.47 -2.61 -14.48
CA LEU A 220 -6.06 -2.22 -14.60
C LEU A 220 -5.19 -3.38 -15.09
N ILE A 221 -5.36 -4.57 -14.52
CA ILE A 221 -4.56 -5.77 -14.84
C ILE A 221 -4.81 -6.28 -16.26
N VAL A 222 -6.06 -6.27 -16.71
CA VAL A 222 -6.40 -6.67 -18.09
C VAL A 222 -5.78 -5.71 -19.11
N ASN A 223 -5.51 -4.46 -18.71
CA ASN A 223 -4.90 -3.44 -19.57
C ASN A 223 -3.38 -3.31 -19.39
N GLY A 224 -2.74 -4.09 -18.53
CA GLY A 224 -1.29 -4.16 -18.38
C GLY A 224 -0.85 -5.05 -17.22
N PRO A 225 0.33 -5.71 -17.30
CA PRO A 225 0.82 -6.59 -16.24
C PRO A 225 1.18 -5.84 -14.94
N GLN A 226 1.29 -4.51 -15.00
CA GLN A 226 1.57 -3.62 -13.89
C GLN A 226 0.69 -2.37 -14.03
N TYR A 227 0.34 -1.75 -12.90
CA TYR A 227 -0.37 -0.47 -12.85
C TYR A 227 0.28 0.44 -11.80
N ARG A 228 0.02 1.75 -11.88
CA ARG A 228 0.49 2.76 -10.93
C ARG A 228 -0.68 3.37 -10.19
N PHE A 229 -0.44 3.79 -8.95
CA PHE A 229 -1.38 4.62 -8.19
C PHE A 229 -0.62 5.49 -7.19
N SER A 230 -1.25 6.58 -6.77
CA SER A 230 -0.71 7.42 -5.70
C SER A 230 -1.18 6.92 -4.35
N ARG A 231 -0.26 6.84 -3.39
CA ARG A 231 -0.56 6.56 -1.97
C ARG A 231 -0.71 7.83 -1.13
N CYS A 232 -0.60 9.01 -1.75
CA CYS A 232 -0.62 10.28 -1.03
C CYS A 232 -2.04 10.83 -0.96
N GLN A 233 -2.51 11.11 0.26
CA GLN A 233 -3.73 11.89 0.48
C GLN A 233 -3.42 13.37 0.18
N ILE A 234 -4.06 13.91 -0.85
CA ILE A 234 -3.96 15.33 -1.26
C ILE A 234 -5.27 16.09 -1.07
N GLN A 235 -6.38 15.38 -0.82
CA GLN A 235 -7.68 15.96 -0.49
C GLN A 235 -8.01 15.74 1.00
N PRO A 236 -8.63 16.72 1.69
CA PRO A 236 -9.22 16.49 3.01
C PRO A 236 -10.32 15.42 2.96
N ASP A 237 -10.39 14.53 3.95
CA ASP A 237 -11.36 13.43 4.01
C ASP A 237 -12.83 13.89 4.07
N ILE A 238 -13.07 15.06 4.65
CA ILE A 238 -14.40 15.70 4.75
C ILE A 238 -14.72 16.64 3.58
N SER A 239 -13.83 16.75 2.58
CA SER A 239 -14.02 17.69 1.48
C SER A 239 -15.02 17.20 0.44
N GLU A 240 -15.91 18.09 0.02
CA GLU A 240 -16.90 17.86 -1.05
C GLU A 240 -16.34 18.21 -2.45
N THR A 241 -15.06 18.60 -2.54
CA THR A 241 -14.44 19.08 -3.77
C THR A 241 -13.76 17.98 -4.58
N CYS A 242 -13.98 16.69 -4.27
CA CYS A 242 -13.34 15.57 -4.95
C CYS A 242 -13.39 15.68 -6.48
N GLY A 243 -14.55 16.05 -7.05
CA GLY A 243 -14.71 16.27 -8.49
C GLY A 243 -13.70 17.27 -9.10
N LEU A 244 -13.31 18.31 -8.36
CA LEU A 244 -12.31 19.28 -8.82
C LEU A 244 -10.89 18.69 -8.88
N TYR A 245 -10.54 17.77 -8.00
CA TYR A 245 -9.25 17.06 -8.05
C TYR A 245 -9.17 16.22 -9.32
N PHE A 246 -10.25 15.54 -9.71
CA PHE A 246 -10.29 14.75 -10.94
C PHE A 246 -10.32 15.63 -12.19
N ALA A 247 -11.04 16.76 -12.16
CA ALA A 247 -10.98 17.75 -13.23
C ALA A 247 -9.56 18.29 -13.42
N TYR A 248 -8.86 18.59 -12.32
CA TYR A 248 -7.46 19.01 -12.35
C TYR A 248 -6.55 17.92 -12.94
N TYR A 249 -6.65 16.69 -12.42
CA TYR A 249 -5.86 15.55 -12.91
C TYR A 249 -6.06 15.35 -14.41
N VAL A 250 -7.31 15.32 -14.91
CA VAL A 250 -7.61 15.18 -16.34
C VAL A 250 -6.96 16.30 -17.15
N LYS A 251 -7.12 17.55 -16.73
CA LYS A 251 -6.52 18.72 -17.40
C LYS A 251 -5.00 18.58 -17.51
N MET A 252 -4.34 18.16 -16.43
CA MET A 252 -2.90 17.92 -16.41
C MET A 252 -2.49 16.76 -17.33
N ARG A 253 -3.26 15.66 -17.37
CA ARG A 253 -3.01 14.54 -18.28
C ARG A 253 -3.16 14.94 -19.75
N CYS A 254 -4.13 15.80 -20.09
CA CYS A 254 -4.25 16.37 -21.43
C CYS A 254 -3.02 17.20 -21.83
N GLN A 255 -2.31 17.77 -20.85
CA GLN A 255 -1.05 18.49 -21.03
C GLN A 255 0.19 17.58 -20.95
N ARG A 256 0.00 16.26 -20.87
CA ARG A 256 1.06 15.24 -20.76
C ARG A 256 1.91 15.35 -19.49
N ILE A 257 1.35 15.93 -18.44
CA ILE A 257 1.97 15.96 -17.11
C ILE A 257 1.79 14.59 -16.45
N LYS A 258 2.84 14.06 -15.81
CA LYS A 258 2.81 12.73 -15.18
C LYS A 258 2.02 12.76 -13.88
N MET A 259 1.43 11.63 -13.47
CA MET A 259 0.63 11.57 -12.24
C MET A 259 1.43 12.00 -11.01
N GLU A 260 2.70 11.62 -10.93
CA GLU A 260 3.59 11.99 -9.84
C GLU A 260 3.76 13.51 -9.74
N ASP A 261 3.92 14.18 -10.89
CA ASP A 261 4.01 15.65 -10.95
C ASP A 261 2.68 16.32 -10.58
N VAL A 262 1.54 15.73 -10.95
CA VAL A 262 0.21 16.21 -10.53
C VAL A 262 0.06 16.14 -9.01
N VAL A 263 0.48 15.04 -8.39
CA VAL A 263 0.41 14.86 -6.93
C VAL A 263 1.36 15.82 -6.22
N ASN A 264 2.57 16.02 -6.75
CA ASN A 264 3.58 16.93 -6.18
C ASN A 264 3.18 18.40 -6.22
N ASP A 265 2.18 18.75 -7.02
CA ASP A 265 1.63 20.11 -7.09
C ASP A 265 0.71 20.44 -5.89
N PHE A 266 0.44 19.47 -5.02
CA PHE A 266 -0.39 19.63 -3.82
C PHE A 266 0.44 19.55 -2.54
N SER A 267 -0.02 20.26 -1.50
CA SER A 267 0.55 20.17 -0.17
C SER A 267 0.13 18.85 0.49
N LEU A 268 1.09 18.10 1.02
CA LEU A 268 0.82 16.90 1.83
C LEU A 268 0.53 17.22 3.30
N VAL A 269 0.65 18.49 3.69
CA VAL A 269 0.50 18.95 5.09
C VAL A 269 -0.73 19.83 5.24
N ASP A 270 -0.90 20.80 4.35
CA ASP A 270 -2.04 21.74 4.36
C ASP A 270 -3.05 21.33 3.28
N LEU A 271 -3.86 20.32 3.60
CA LEU A 271 -4.87 19.79 2.67
C LEU A 271 -5.97 20.81 2.36
N ASP A 272 -6.29 21.71 3.29
CA ASP A 272 -7.29 22.75 3.07
C ASP A 272 -6.81 23.79 2.05
N ALA A 273 -5.50 24.04 1.96
CA ALA A 273 -4.93 24.89 0.90
C ALA A 273 -5.14 24.29 -0.49
N ASN A 274 -5.16 22.96 -0.62
CA ASN A 274 -5.40 22.27 -1.88
C ASN A 274 -6.83 22.51 -2.37
N ASP A 275 -7.82 22.44 -1.47
CA ASP A 275 -9.21 22.77 -1.78
C ASP A 275 -9.35 24.21 -2.24
N ARG A 276 -8.77 25.17 -1.51
CA ARG A 276 -8.79 26.60 -1.88
C ARG A 276 -8.17 26.82 -3.26
N LYS A 277 -7.05 26.17 -3.54
CA LYS A 277 -6.36 26.23 -4.85
C LYS A 277 -7.28 25.76 -5.97
N LEU A 278 -7.95 24.63 -5.80
CA LEU A 278 -8.85 24.09 -6.82
C LEU A 278 -10.12 24.90 -6.99
N ILE A 279 -10.75 25.34 -5.89
CA ILE A 279 -11.91 26.23 -5.94
C ILE A 279 -11.54 27.50 -6.71
N ALA A 280 -10.42 28.15 -6.39
CA ALA A 280 -9.97 29.34 -7.10
C ALA A 280 -9.71 29.09 -8.60
N LEU A 281 -9.16 27.91 -8.95
CA LEU A 281 -8.86 27.54 -10.33
C LEU A 281 -10.11 27.27 -11.19
N PHE A 282 -11.19 26.77 -10.57
CA PHE A 282 -12.43 26.37 -11.26
C PHE A 282 -13.64 27.26 -10.94
N SER A 283 -13.44 28.37 -10.21
CA SER A 283 -14.44 29.42 -10.04
C SER A 283 -14.50 30.25 -11.32
N PHE A 284 -15.65 30.21 -12.01
CA PHE A 284 -15.95 31.02 -13.19
C PHE A 284 -16.93 32.14 -12.83
#